data_AF-A0A1E5GMI7-F1
#
_entry.id   AF-A0A1E5GMI7-F1
#
_cell.length_a   1.000
_cell.length_b   1.000
_cell.length_c   1.000
_cell.angle_alpha   90.00
_cell.angle_beta   90.00
_cell.angle_gamma   90.00
#
_symmetry.space_group_name_H-M   'P 1'
#
loop_
_entity.id
_entity.type
_entity.pdbx_description
1 polymer ?
#
loop_
_entity_poly.entity_id
_entity_poly.type
_entity_poly.pdbx_seq_one_letter_code
_entity_poly.pdbx_strand_id
1 'polypeptide(L)'
;MKSYCYVVGAAMVLFAAGGSASSIEATGILSEESYQAAVESGFTAEQIQQIQEMPDFSLENIQEEPAARSAVPFSTSQKNQVVAEAKRHLGKPYAWGGKGPNVFDCSGLTRYVFLQVTGKNIGDYTVPQEKAGEQISVDQAEPGDLYFWGTKGNTYHVAVAIGNGQYIHAPNENEVVKVNSITYFKPSFAVKVIKNNNDNNSKLVSYRTHLQDFGWGSYLQSGQTSGSIGKAKRLEGIQIKLDPSISGSIQYKTHIQSIGWQVWKSNNELSGTTGQAKRLEGIQIKLSGEAATKYDVQYRVHSQSYGWQAWTKNGQSAGTQGLAKRLEAIEIKLVPKNTALPAGGKPAFIKK
;
A
#
# COMPACT_ATOMS: atom_id res chain seq x y z
N MET A 1 22.52 -12.44 13.69
CA MET A 1 21.17 -11.92 13.32
C MET A 1 20.77 -10.85 14.32
N LYS A 2 20.22 -9.72 13.85
CA LYS A 2 19.86 -8.46 14.56
C LYS A 2 20.91 -7.33 14.52
N SER A 3 21.02 -6.61 13.40
CA SER A 3 21.71 -5.30 13.35
C SER A 3 21.25 -4.48 12.14
N TYR A 4 20.06 -3.85 12.16
CA TYR A 4 19.72 -2.76 11.20
C TYR A 4 18.66 -1.75 11.71
N CYS A 5 18.26 -1.79 13.00
CA CYS A 5 17.27 -0.83 13.53
C CYS A 5 17.85 0.40 14.25
N TYR A 6 19.16 0.49 14.52
CA TYR A 6 19.67 1.50 15.46
C TYR A 6 20.17 2.81 14.82
N VAL A 7 20.49 2.84 13.53
CA VAL A 7 21.05 4.05 12.86
C VAL A 7 20.00 5.16 12.65
N VAL A 8 18.71 4.88 12.88
CA VAL A 8 17.62 5.84 12.60
C VAL A 8 17.32 6.76 13.81
N GLY A 9 17.80 6.43 15.01
CA GLY A 9 17.43 7.14 16.25
C GLY A 9 17.92 8.60 16.30
N ALA A 10 19.23 8.82 16.16
CA ALA A 10 19.81 10.16 16.27
C ALA A 10 19.43 11.09 15.09
N ALA A 11 19.32 10.54 13.87
CA ALA A 11 18.96 11.31 12.68
C ALA A 11 17.47 11.74 12.68
N MET A 12 16.57 10.98 13.32
CA MET A 12 15.14 11.35 13.42
C MET A 12 14.89 12.51 14.38
N VAL A 13 15.63 12.60 15.49
CA VAL A 13 15.46 13.68 16.47
C VAL A 13 15.89 15.04 15.89
N LEU A 14 17.00 15.06 15.12
CA LEU A 14 17.48 16.28 14.45
C LEU A 14 16.58 16.75 13.29
N PHE A 15 15.90 15.83 12.57
CA PHE A 15 14.97 16.20 11.51
C PHE A 15 13.63 16.74 12.03
N ALA A 16 13.20 16.36 13.24
CA ALA A 16 11.99 16.89 13.86
C ALA A 16 12.15 18.36 14.30
N ALA A 17 13.39 18.81 14.59
CA ALA A 17 13.70 20.17 15.05
C ALA A 17 14.07 21.17 13.93
N GLY A 18 13.98 20.78 12.65
CA GLY A 18 14.14 21.70 11.51
C GLY A 18 15.58 22.11 11.14
N GLY A 19 16.61 21.47 11.69
CA GLY A 19 18.01 21.72 11.31
C GLY A 19 18.47 20.95 10.07
N SER A 20 19.27 21.58 9.20
CA SER A 20 20.01 20.88 8.14
C SER A 20 21.26 20.22 8.71
N ALA A 21 21.45 18.92 8.45
CA ALA A 21 22.63 18.16 8.85
C ALA A 21 23.86 18.58 8.03
N SER A 22 24.48 19.69 8.41
CA SER A 22 25.80 20.08 7.94
C SER A 22 26.58 20.59 9.14
N SER A 23 27.54 19.76 9.56
CA SER A 23 28.58 19.99 10.59
C SER A 23 28.10 20.48 11.95
N ILE A 24 27.91 19.54 12.89
CA ILE A 24 27.98 19.83 14.32
C ILE A 24 29.07 18.93 14.89
N GLU A 25 30.09 19.53 15.51
CA GLU A 25 31.09 18.80 16.27
C GLU A 25 30.41 18.05 17.42
N ALA A 26 30.71 16.76 17.55
CA ALA A 26 30.11 15.86 18.52
C ALA A 26 30.57 16.21 19.95
N THR A 27 29.94 17.20 20.57
CA THR A 27 29.82 17.24 22.03
C THR A 27 28.49 16.60 22.36
N GLY A 28 28.50 15.34 22.83
CA GLY A 28 27.35 14.45 22.97
C GLY A 28 26.24 14.85 23.97
N ILE A 29 25.77 16.09 23.90
CA ILE A 29 24.64 16.62 24.67
C ILE A 29 23.73 17.39 23.69
N LEU A 30 22.43 17.05 23.68
CA LEU A 30 21.45 17.79 22.89
C LEU A 30 21.38 19.25 23.37
N SER A 31 21.19 20.21 22.45
CA SER A 31 20.84 21.57 22.87
C SER A 31 19.50 21.58 23.62
N GLU A 32 19.31 22.52 24.55
CA GLU A 32 18.08 22.65 25.34
C GLU A 32 16.83 22.69 24.44
N GLU A 33 16.94 23.36 23.29
CA GLU A 33 15.87 23.49 22.30
C GLU A 33 15.51 22.14 21.63
N SER A 34 16.51 21.31 21.37
CA SER A 34 16.31 19.95 20.82
C SER A 34 15.75 18.98 21.86
N TYR A 35 16.10 19.17 23.13
CA TYR A 35 15.54 18.39 24.24
C TYR A 35 14.04 18.68 24.40
N GLN A 36 13.63 19.95 24.40
CA GLN A 36 12.22 20.33 24.51
C GLN A 36 11.38 19.83 23.31
N ALA A 37 11.91 19.91 22.09
CA ALA A 37 11.23 19.38 20.90
C ALA A 37 11.01 17.86 20.95
N ALA A 38 11.94 17.11 21.55
CA ALA A 38 11.79 15.67 21.75
C ALA A 38 10.70 15.34 22.80
N VAL A 39 10.62 16.12 23.88
CA VAL A 39 9.58 15.98 24.90
C VAL A 39 8.19 16.31 24.32
N GLU A 40 8.07 17.39 23.54
CA GLU A 40 6.82 17.76 22.85
C GLU A 40 6.39 16.71 21.82
N SER A 41 7.35 15.98 21.24
CA SER A 41 7.12 14.85 20.34
C SER A 41 6.80 13.54 21.07
N GLY A 42 6.67 13.58 22.40
CA GLY A 42 6.20 12.47 23.23
C GLY A 42 7.28 11.50 23.72
N PHE A 43 8.56 11.85 23.63
CA PHE A 43 9.65 11.04 24.19
C PHE A 43 9.81 11.32 25.69
N THR A 44 10.02 10.27 26.50
CA THR A 44 10.31 10.43 27.93
C THR A 44 11.76 10.84 28.17
N ALA A 45 12.04 11.47 29.30
CA ALA A 45 13.41 11.85 29.68
C ALA A 45 14.36 10.64 29.68
N GLU A 46 13.90 9.45 30.10
CA GLU A 46 14.73 8.24 30.06
C GLU A 46 15.02 7.77 28.62
N GLN A 47 14.08 7.93 27.69
CA GLN A 47 14.27 7.60 26.29
C GLN A 47 15.28 8.55 25.62
N ILE A 48 15.29 9.83 26.01
CA ILE A 48 16.23 10.82 25.49
C ILE A 48 17.65 10.55 26.02
N GLN A 49 17.78 10.22 27.31
CA GLN A 49 19.08 9.91 27.92
C GLN A 49 19.72 8.64 27.34
N GLN A 50 18.93 7.58 27.08
CA GLN A 50 19.43 6.36 26.44
C GLN A 50 19.95 6.59 25.01
N ILE A 51 19.44 7.60 24.30
CA ILE A 51 19.89 7.96 22.94
C ILE A 51 21.22 8.74 22.99
N GLN A 52 21.41 9.56 24.03
CA GLN A 52 22.64 10.34 24.23
C GLN A 52 23.84 9.47 24.67
N GLU A 53 23.58 8.36 25.36
CA GLU A 53 24.61 7.44 25.85
C GLU A 53 25.08 6.39 24.81
N MET A 54 24.59 6.46 23.56
CA MET A 54 25.02 5.56 22.48
C MET A 54 26.41 5.96 21.94
N PRO A 55 27.35 5.01 21.74
CA PRO A 55 28.68 5.32 21.24
C PRO A 55 28.64 5.78 19.78
N ASP A 56 29.41 6.83 19.49
CA ASP A 56 29.52 7.45 18.16
C ASP A 56 30.25 6.54 17.17
N PHE A 57 29.71 6.36 15.96
CA PHE A 57 30.31 5.52 14.92
C PHE A 57 30.87 6.41 13.80
N SER A 58 32.19 6.59 13.77
CA SER A 58 32.90 7.45 12.82
C SER A 58 32.79 6.92 11.37
N LEU A 59 32.46 7.82 10.43
CA LEU A 59 32.20 7.54 9.01
C LEU A 59 33.46 7.40 8.12
N GLU A 60 34.66 7.25 8.68
CA GLU A 60 35.92 7.49 7.95
C GLU A 60 36.51 6.29 7.17
N ASN A 61 35.79 5.18 6.96
CA ASN A 61 36.41 4.02 6.30
C ASN A 61 35.51 3.22 5.35
N ILE A 62 34.93 3.89 4.34
CA ILE A 62 34.36 3.21 3.17
C ILE A 62 35.06 3.71 1.90
N GLN A 63 36.02 2.93 1.41
CA GLN A 63 36.56 3.05 0.05
C GLN A 63 35.48 2.69 -0.98
N GLU A 64 35.40 3.50 -2.03
CA GLU A 64 34.51 3.32 -3.19
C GLU A 64 34.97 2.16 -4.10
N GLU A 65 34.08 1.18 -4.33
CA GLU A 65 34.00 0.38 -5.57
C GLU A 65 32.62 -0.34 -5.69
N PRO A 66 32.20 -0.82 -6.87
CA PRO A 66 31.13 -0.25 -7.68
C PRO A 66 29.76 -0.96 -7.52
N ALA A 67 28.74 -0.30 -8.05
CA ALA A 67 27.35 -0.73 -8.10
C ALA A 67 27.16 -2.13 -8.74
N ALA A 68 26.97 -3.17 -7.93
CA ALA A 68 26.21 -4.37 -8.27
C ALA A 68 26.04 -5.29 -7.04
N ARG A 69 25.13 -4.92 -6.13
CA ARG A 69 24.46 -5.92 -5.29
C ARG A 69 22.98 -5.82 -5.61
N SER A 70 22.48 -6.78 -6.38
CA SER A 70 21.07 -6.97 -6.65
C SER A 70 20.26 -6.76 -5.37
N ALA A 71 19.56 -5.63 -5.29
CA ALA A 71 18.51 -5.44 -4.32
C ALA A 71 17.48 -6.55 -4.59
N VAL A 72 17.37 -7.52 -3.68
CA VAL A 72 16.29 -8.50 -3.70
C VAL A 72 14.99 -7.69 -3.64
N PRO A 73 14.16 -7.67 -4.69
CA PRO A 73 13.01 -6.77 -4.73
C PRO A 73 11.92 -7.35 -3.84
N PHE A 74 11.67 -6.75 -2.68
CA PHE A 74 10.47 -7.07 -1.89
C PHE A 74 9.21 -6.56 -2.61
N SER A 75 8.69 -7.38 -3.54
CA SER A 75 7.31 -7.27 -4.02
C SER A 75 6.38 -7.55 -2.83
N THR A 76 5.42 -6.68 -2.54
CA THR A 76 4.42 -6.96 -1.50
C THR A 76 3.08 -7.17 -2.21
N SER A 77 2.71 -8.44 -2.44
CA SER A 77 1.38 -8.86 -2.92
C SER A 77 0.26 -8.14 -2.16
N GLN A 78 -0.95 -7.98 -2.72
CA GLN A 78 -2.13 -7.45 -1.99
C GLN A 78 -2.34 -8.15 -0.64
N LYS A 79 -2.00 -9.44 -0.59
CA LYS A 79 -1.89 -10.23 0.64
C LYS A 79 -0.96 -9.60 1.69
N ASN A 80 0.23 -9.15 1.29
CA ASN A 80 1.16 -8.47 2.17
C ASN A 80 0.71 -7.03 2.52
N GLN A 81 -0.08 -6.36 1.67
CA GLN A 81 -0.72 -5.10 2.02
C GLN A 81 -1.82 -5.28 3.08
N VAL A 82 -2.59 -6.37 3.00
CA VAL A 82 -3.53 -6.79 4.06
C VAL A 82 -2.79 -6.96 5.39
N VAL A 83 -1.65 -7.64 5.38
CA VAL A 83 -0.79 -7.78 6.57
C VAL A 83 -0.27 -6.43 7.06
N ALA A 84 0.20 -5.57 6.16
CA ALA A 84 0.74 -4.26 6.51
C ALA A 84 -0.34 -3.36 7.12
N GLU A 85 -1.55 -3.35 6.55
CA GLU A 85 -2.68 -2.59 7.09
C GLU A 85 -3.09 -3.15 8.47
N ALA A 86 -3.21 -4.47 8.62
CA ALA A 86 -3.51 -5.08 9.92
C ALA A 86 -2.51 -4.68 11.01
N LYS A 87 -1.21 -4.61 10.68
CA LYS A 87 -0.15 -4.16 11.61
C LYS A 87 -0.33 -2.71 12.09
N ARG A 88 -0.93 -1.82 11.28
CA ARG A 88 -1.19 -0.42 11.69
C ARG A 88 -2.23 -0.29 12.81
N HIS A 89 -2.95 -1.36 13.11
CA HIS A 89 -3.98 -1.36 14.14
C HIS A 89 -3.54 -2.02 15.45
N LEU A 90 -2.30 -2.52 15.53
CA LEU A 90 -1.75 -3.06 16.78
C LEU A 90 -1.86 -2.02 17.91
N GLY A 91 -2.27 -2.49 19.09
CA GLY A 91 -2.48 -1.66 20.28
C GLY A 91 -3.85 -0.99 20.37
N LYS A 92 -4.70 -1.05 19.34
CA LYS A 92 -6.03 -0.44 19.40
C LYS A 92 -6.99 -1.23 20.29
N PRO A 93 -7.88 -0.57 21.04
CA PRO A 93 -8.79 -1.21 21.97
C PRO A 93 -9.81 -2.11 21.26
N TYR A 94 -10.26 -3.14 21.97
CA TYR A 94 -11.40 -3.95 21.57
C TYR A 94 -12.72 -3.29 21.98
N ALA A 95 -13.74 -3.41 21.12
CA ALA A 95 -15.13 -3.22 21.52
C ALA A 95 -16.03 -4.15 20.69
N TRP A 96 -16.98 -4.80 21.35
CA TRP A 96 -17.95 -5.66 20.68
C TRP A 96 -18.72 -4.88 19.60
N GLY A 97 -18.75 -5.39 18.37
CA GLY A 97 -19.35 -4.69 17.23
C GLY A 97 -18.47 -3.59 16.61
N GLY A 98 -17.24 -3.39 17.10
CA GLY A 98 -16.34 -2.34 16.64
C GLY A 98 -15.86 -2.55 15.21
N LYS A 99 -16.08 -1.58 14.32
CA LYS A 99 -15.76 -1.66 12.87
C LYS A 99 -14.64 -0.71 12.41
N GLY A 100 -13.85 -0.19 13.35
CA GLY A 100 -12.74 0.73 13.08
C GLY A 100 -13.12 2.21 12.96
N PRO A 101 -12.12 3.09 12.69
CA PRO A 101 -10.69 2.78 12.63
C PRO A 101 -10.01 2.76 14.00
N ASN A 102 -10.67 3.22 15.06
CA ASN A 102 -10.07 3.43 16.39
C ASN A 102 -10.37 2.31 17.37
N VAL A 103 -11.45 1.56 17.15
CA VAL A 103 -11.88 0.44 18.01
C VAL A 103 -12.36 -0.72 17.14
N PHE A 104 -12.11 -1.96 17.54
CA PHE A 104 -12.39 -3.14 16.72
C PHE A 104 -12.95 -4.31 17.52
N ASP A 105 -13.85 -5.09 16.92
CA ASP A 105 -13.98 -6.52 17.20
C ASP A 105 -13.19 -7.35 16.18
N CYS A 106 -13.19 -8.67 16.34
CA CYS A 106 -12.42 -9.57 15.49
C CYS A 106 -12.80 -9.44 14.00
N SER A 107 -14.10 -9.43 13.70
CA SER A 107 -14.64 -9.36 12.35
C SER A 107 -14.59 -7.94 11.77
N GLY A 108 -14.70 -6.92 12.61
CA GLY A 108 -14.59 -5.52 12.22
C GLY A 108 -13.16 -5.15 11.84
N LEU A 109 -12.15 -5.73 12.51
CA LEU A 109 -10.74 -5.57 12.12
C LEU A 109 -10.49 -6.13 10.72
N THR A 110 -10.83 -7.39 10.48
CA THR A 110 -10.62 -8.05 9.19
C THR A 110 -11.40 -7.34 8.08
N ARG A 111 -12.67 -7.00 8.32
CA ARG A 111 -13.50 -6.23 7.40
C ARG A 111 -12.86 -4.89 7.04
N TYR A 112 -12.40 -4.14 8.05
CA TYR A 112 -11.77 -2.85 7.83
C TYR A 112 -10.51 -3.00 6.97
N VAL A 113 -9.60 -3.90 7.36
CA VAL A 113 -8.35 -4.16 6.63
C VAL A 113 -8.61 -4.51 5.16
N PHE A 114 -9.52 -5.45 4.90
CA PHE A 114 -9.85 -5.84 3.53
C PHE A 114 -10.52 -4.72 2.75
N LEU A 115 -11.40 -3.94 3.37
CA LEU A 115 -12.03 -2.78 2.75
C LEU A 115 -10.99 -1.70 2.39
N GLN A 116 -10.02 -1.43 3.26
CA GLN A 116 -8.97 -0.44 3.01
C GLN A 116 -8.01 -0.87 1.89
N VAL A 117 -7.65 -2.15 1.83
CA VAL A 117 -6.64 -2.65 0.89
C VAL A 117 -7.24 -3.03 -0.46
N THR A 118 -8.43 -3.63 -0.46
CA THR A 118 -9.02 -4.23 -1.67
C THR A 118 -10.31 -3.55 -2.12
N GLY A 119 -10.91 -2.68 -1.30
CA GLY A 119 -12.26 -2.16 -1.53
C GLY A 119 -13.37 -3.21 -1.37
N LYS A 120 -13.05 -4.47 -1.04
CA LYS A 120 -14.03 -5.56 -0.88
C LYS A 120 -14.62 -5.56 0.52
N ASN A 121 -15.94 -5.47 0.61
CA ASN A 121 -16.64 -5.79 1.85
C ASN A 121 -16.74 -7.32 1.98
N ILE A 122 -16.06 -7.88 2.97
CA ILE A 122 -16.03 -9.33 3.23
C ILE A 122 -17.14 -9.79 4.18
N GLY A 123 -17.91 -8.88 4.77
CA GLY A 123 -19.00 -9.20 5.70
C GLY A 123 -18.83 -8.56 7.08
N ASP A 124 -19.97 -8.31 7.72
CA ASP A 124 -20.07 -7.51 8.96
C ASP A 124 -19.84 -8.29 10.25
N TYR A 125 -19.83 -9.62 10.18
CA TYR A 125 -19.49 -10.55 11.27
C TYR A 125 -18.79 -11.78 10.70
N THR A 126 -18.38 -12.72 11.55
CA THR A 126 -17.52 -13.87 11.19
C THR A 126 -18.08 -14.75 10.07
N VAL A 127 -19.33 -15.20 10.17
CA VAL A 127 -19.90 -16.21 9.24
C VAL A 127 -19.95 -15.76 7.76
N PRO A 128 -20.36 -14.52 7.42
CA PRO A 128 -20.27 -14.04 6.04
C PRO A 128 -18.85 -13.99 5.49
N GLN A 129 -17.84 -13.72 6.34
CA GLN A 129 -16.44 -13.64 5.91
C GLN A 129 -15.88 -15.00 5.47
N GLU A 130 -16.44 -16.10 5.97
CA GLU A 130 -16.09 -17.45 5.52
C GLU A 130 -16.33 -17.64 4.01
N LYS A 131 -17.32 -16.92 3.47
CA LYS A 131 -17.73 -16.99 2.05
C LYS A 131 -17.00 -15.97 1.18
N ALA A 132 -16.12 -15.15 1.76
CA ALA A 132 -15.40 -14.12 1.03
C ALA A 132 -14.31 -14.69 0.11
N GLY A 133 -13.96 -15.97 0.25
CA GLY A 133 -12.88 -16.60 -0.51
C GLY A 133 -12.98 -18.11 -0.55
N GLU A 134 -11.88 -18.73 -0.95
CA GLU A 134 -11.72 -20.18 -0.98
C GLU A 134 -11.31 -20.69 0.40
N GLN A 135 -12.03 -21.66 0.94
CA GLN A 135 -11.63 -22.32 2.17
C GLN A 135 -10.41 -23.22 1.92
N ILE A 136 -9.41 -23.10 2.77
CA ILE A 136 -8.14 -23.83 2.72
C ILE A 136 -7.82 -24.38 4.11
N SER A 137 -6.85 -25.29 4.19
CA SER A 137 -6.36 -25.78 5.48
C SER A 137 -5.46 -24.72 6.15
N VAL A 138 -5.31 -24.81 7.48
CA VAL A 138 -4.54 -23.83 8.28
C VAL A 138 -3.07 -23.75 7.87
N ASP A 139 -2.49 -24.89 7.51
CA ASP A 139 -1.11 -25.07 7.03
C ASP A 139 -0.88 -24.52 5.61
N GLN A 140 -1.93 -24.39 4.80
CA GLN A 140 -1.89 -23.76 3.48
C GLN A 140 -2.02 -22.24 3.53
N ALA A 141 -2.32 -21.68 4.70
CA ALA A 141 -2.55 -20.25 4.84
C ALA A 141 -1.27 -19.45 4.61
N GLU A 142 -1.35 -18.50 3.70
CA GLU A 142 -0.28 -17.54 3.42
C GLU A 142 -0.54 -16.24 4.20
N PRO A 143 0.47 -15.38 4.41
CA PRO A 143 0.25 -14.03 4.90
C PRO A 143 -0.86 -13.34 4.10
N GLY A 144 -1.82 -12.68 4.75
CA GLY A 144 -2.96 -12.01 4.12
C GLY A 144 -4.20 -12.88 3.92
N ASP A 145 -4.14 -14.18 4.19
CA ASP A 145 -5.34 -15.02 4.31
C ASP A 145 -6.02 -14.82 5.68
N LEU A 146 -7.24 -15.34 5.84
CA LEU A 146 -7.99 -15.26 7.10
C LEU A 146 -7.97 -16.59 7.83
N TYR A 147 -7.74 -16.58 9.14
CA TYR A 147 -7.96 -17.72 10.02
C TYR A 147 -9.32 -17.61 10.71
N PHE A 148 -10.01 -18.74 10.86
CA PHE A 148 -11.32 -18.82 11.52
C PHE A 148 -11.32 -19.87 12.64
N TRP A 149 -12.03 -19.57 13.72
CA TRP A 149 -12.30 -20.50 14.82
C TRP A 149 -13.79 -20.84 14.88
N GLY A 150 -14.08 -22.12 15.11
CA GLY A 150 -15.43 -22.68 15.06
C GLY A 150 -15.66 -23.48 13.78
N THR A 151 -16.82 -24.13 13.71
CA THR A 151 -17.22 -24.87 12.50
C THR A 151 -17.73 -23.89 11.44
N LYS A 152 -17.57 -24.25 10.18
CA LYS A 152 -18.10 -23.45 9.06
C LYS A 152 -19.61 -23.22 9.24
N GLY A 153 -20.06 -21.98 9.13
CA GLY A 153 -21.43 -21.56 9.42
C GLY A 153 -21.71 -21.20 10.87
N ASN A 154 -20.76 -21.46 11.78
CA ASN A 154 -20.85 -21.15 13.22
C ASN A 154 -19.48 -20.70 13.76
N THR A 155 -18.75 -19.89 13.00
CA THR A 155 -17.47 -19.33 13.46
C THR A 155 -17.69 -18.23 14.48
N TYR A 156 -16.88 -18.24 15.54
CA TYR A 156 -16.96 -17.26 16.63
C TYR A 156 -15.76 -16.31 16.69
N HIS A 157 -14.68 -16.60 15.95
CA HIS A 157 -13.51 -15.72 15.88
C HIS A 157 -12.87 -15.73 14.50
N VAL A 158 -12.23 -14.62 14.13
CA VAL A 158 -11.48 -14.47 12.88
C VAL A 158 -10.21 -13.62 13.10
N ALA A 159 -9.16 -13.90 12.32
CA ALA A 159 -7.89 -13.19 12.38
C ALA A 159 -7.22 -13.09 11.00
N VAL A 160 -6.32 -12.12 10.83
CA VAL A 160 -5.49 -11.99 9.62
C VAL A 160 -4.21 -12.80 9.79
N ALA A 161 -3.95 -13.78 8.93
CA ALA A 161 -2.70 -14.53 8.90
C ALA A 161 -1.54 -13.60 8.50
N ILE A 162 -0.40 -13.68 9.18
CA ILE A 162 0.79 -12.86 8.89
C ILE A 162 2.04 -13.69 8.55
N GLY A 163 1.87 -15.00 8.35
CA GLY A 163 2.94 -15.95 8.05
C GLY A 163 3.51 -16.63 9.29
N ASN A 164 4.30 -17.70 9.09
CA ASN A 164 4.96 -18.46 10.16
C ASN A 164 4.02 -18.92 11.30
N GLY A 165 2.76 -19.24 10.97
CA GLY A 165 1.76 -19.59 11.98
C GLY A 165 1.40 -18.47 12.95
N GLN A 166 1.64 -17.21 12.60
CA GLN A 166 1.25 -16.04 13.37
C GLN A 166 0.05 -15.34 12.72
N TYR A 167 -0.70 -14.60 13.54
CA TYR A 167 -1.84 -13.81 13.09
C TYR A 167 -2.05 -12.56 13.93
N ILE A 168 -2.75 -11.57 13.35
CA ILE A 168 -3.21 -10.37 14.04
C ILE A 168 -4.72 -10.47 14.25
N HIS A 169 -5.17 -10.21 15.48
CA HIS A 169 -6.58 -10.25 15.84
C HIS A 169 -6.95 -9.17 16.85
N ALA A 170 -8.25 -8.87 16.95
CA ALA A 170 -8.85 -8.18 18.08
C ALA A 170 -9.48 -9.28 18.97
N PRO A 171 -8.86 -9.64 20.11
CA PRO A 171 -9.20 -10.85 20.87
C PRO A 171 -10.53 -10.77 21.65
N ASN A 172 -10.66 -9.83 22.59
CA ASN A 172 -11.79 -9.66 23.50
C ASN A 172 -11.72 -8.29 24.19
N GLU A 173 -12.77 -7.95 24.95
CA GLU A 173 -13.00 -6.65 25.61
C GLU A 173 -11.92 -6.17 26.58
N ASN A 174 -11.10 -7.08 27.12
CA ASN A 174 -10.05 -6.73 28.09
C ASN A 174 -8.68 -6.56 27.45
N GLU A 175 -8.63 -6.55 26.13
CA GLU A 175 -7.39 -6.63 25.38
C GLU A 175 -7.41 -5.71 24.15
N VAL A 176 -6.23 -5.57 23.55
CA VAL A 176 -6.00 -4.75 22.36
C VAL A 176 -5.74 -5.64 21.14
N VAL A 177 -5.84 -5.04 19.96
CA VAL A 177 -5.37 -5.67 18.72
C VAL A 177 -3.90 -6.06 18.88
N LYS A 178 -3.60 -7.34 18.73
CA LYS A 178 -2.26 -7.89 19.00
C LYS A 178 -1.91 -9.02 18.05
N VAL A 179 -0.62 -9.38 18.05
CA VAL A 179 -0.13 -10.60 17.40
C VAL A 179 -0.30 -11.78 18.35
N ASN A 180 -0.73 -12.92 17.82
CA ASN A 180 -0.68 -14.22 18.51
C ASN A 180 -0.30 -15.32 17.51
N SER A 181 -0.19 -16.57 17.96
CA SER A 181 0.21 -17.71 17.12
C SER A 181 -0.79 -18.87 17.21
N ILE A 182 -0.86 -19.64 16.11
CA ILE A 182 -1.66 -20.86 16.00
C ILE A 182 -1.26 -21.93 17.00
N THR A 183 -0.05 -21.82 17.57
CA THR A 183 0.44 -22.70 18.64
C THR A 183 -0.25 -22.44 19.98
N TYR A 184 -0.58 -21.19 20.28
CA TYR A 184 -1.27 -20.81 21.52
C TYR A 184 -2.79 -20.95 21.40
N PHE A 185 -3.35 -20.52 20.27
CA PHE A 185 -4.77 -20.65 20.00
C PHE A 185 -4.96 -21.02 18.53
N LYS A 186 -5.32 -22.29 18.29
CA LYS A 186 -5.29 -22.91 16.96
C LYS A 186 -6.61 -22.70 16.21
N PRO A 187 -6.59 -22.12 15.00
CA PRO A 187 -7.79 -21.96 14.18
C PRO A 187 -8.30 -23.30 13.64
N SER A 188 -9.58 -23.34 13.30
CA SER A 188 -10.27 -24.51 12.75
C SER A 188 -10.04 -24.65 11.24
N PHE A 189 -10.00 -23.54 10.51
CA PHE A 189 -9.69 -23.49 9.06
C PHE A 189 -9.18 -22.10 8.65
N ALA A 190 -8.80 -21.96 7.38
CA ALA A 190 -8.43 -20.68 6.81
C ALA A 190 -9.23 -20.37 5.52
N VAL A 191 -9.25 -19.10 5.10
CA VAL A 191 -9.89 -18.65 3.87
C VAL A 191 -8.95 -17.75 3.08
N LYS A 192 -8.70 -18.15 1.83
CA LYS A 192 -7.95 -17.40 0.82
C LYS A 192 -8.89 -16.43 0.12
N VAL A 193 -8.90 -15.18 0.58
CA VAL A 193 -9.78 -14.11 0.06
C VAL A 193 -9.22 -13.50 -1.23
N ILE A 194 -7.89 -13.33 -1.30
CA ILE A 194 -7.18 -12.81 -2.46
C ILE A 194 -6.54 -14.00 -3.19
N LYS A 195 -6.97 -14.24 -4.43
CA LYS A 195 -6.35 -15.24 -5.30
C LYS A 195 -5.00 -14.68 -5.80
N ASN A 196 -3.94 -15.48 -5.69
CA ASN A 196 -2.70 -15.18 -6.39
C ASN A 196 -3.03 -15.31 -7.88
N ASN A 197 -2.98 -14.21 -8.64
CA ASN A 197 -3.08 -14.29 -10.10
C ASN A 197 -1.79 -14.94 -10.62
N ASN A 198 -1.77 -16.27 -10.62
CA ASN A 198 -0.78 -17.10 -11.33
C ASN A 198 -1.01 -17.08 -12.85
N ASP A 199 -1.64 -16.04 -13.37
CA ASP A 199 -1.65 -15.79 -14.79
C ASP A 199 -0.24 -15.27 -15.14
N ASN A 200 0.44 -15.87 -16.11
CA ASN A 200 1.66 -15.29 -16.71
C ASN A 200 1.45 -13.83 -17.20
N ASN A 201 0.18 -13.40 -17.26
CA ASN A 201 -0.26 -12.05 -17.55
C ASN A 201 -0.16 -11.06 -16.36
N SER A 202 0.05 -11.53 -15.12
CA SER A 202 0.09 -10.69 -13.92
C SER A 202 1.36 -9.84 -13.84
N LYS A 203 2.50 -10.36 -14.32
CA LYS A 203 3.79 -9.65 -14.30
C LYS A 203 4.01 -8.70 -15.47
N LEU A 204 3.18 -8.73 -16.52
CA LEU A 204 3.44 -8.00 -17.76
C LEU A 204 3.48 -6.47 -17.59
N VAL A 205 2.80 -5.95 -16.58
CA VAL A 205 2.81 -4.53 -16.24
C VAL A 205 2.91 -4.34 -14.74
N SER A 206 3.82 -3.47 -14.35
CA SER A 206 4.01 -3.03 -12.98
C SER A 206 3.79 -1.52 -12.86
N TYR A 207 3.10 -1.07 -11.83
CA TYR A 207 2.82 0.34 -11.61
C TYR A 207 2.73 0.70 -10.13
N ARG A 208 3.07 1.96 -9.82
CA ARG A 208 2.92 2.53 -8.48
C ARG A 208 2.46 3.97 -8.56
N THR A 209 1.84 4.44 -7.50
CA THR A 209 1.36 5.82 -7.38
C THR A 209 2.03 6.52 -6.21
N HIS A 210 2.19 7.84 -6.34
CA HIS A 210 2.55 8.73 -5.24
C HIS A 210 1.27 9.28 -4.63
N LEU A 211 1.05 9.02 -3.35
CA LEU A 211 -0.13 9.41 -2.62
C LEU A 211 0.20 10.56 -1.66
N GLN A 212 -0.69 11.54 -1.56
CA GLN A 212 -0.59 12.62 -0.57
C GLN A 212 -0.32 12.07 0.84
N ASP A 213 0.64 12.67 1.54
CA ASP A 213 1.09 12.35 2.91
C ASP A 213 1.75 10.97 3.09
N PHE A 214 1.69 10.10 2.08
CA PHE A 214 2.20 8.72 2.14
C PHE A 214 3.36 8.47 1.17
N GLY A 215 3.58 9.34 0.21
CA GLY A 215 4.66 9.19 -0.76
C GLY A 215 4.40 8.07 -1.77
N TRP A 216 5.47 7.50 -2.32
CA TRP A 216 5.40 6.39 -3.28
C TRP A 216 4.99 5.08 -2.61
N GLY A 217 3.98 4.41 -3.17
CA GLY A 217 3.71 3.01 -2.88
C GLY A 217 4.71 2.05 -3.56
N SER A 218 4.62 0.76 -3.21
CA SER A 218 5.32 -0.32 -3.92
C SER A 218 4.78 -0.50 -5.34
N TYR A 219 5.58 -1.08 -6.25
CA TYR A 219 5.08 -1.54 -7.54
C TYR A 219 4.06 -2.67 -7.34
N LEU A 220 2.90 -2.47 -7.95
CA LEU A 220 1.81 -3.41 -8.05
C LEU A 220 1.72 -3.97 -9.46
N GLN A 221 1.12 -5.14 -9.56
CA GLN A 221 1.04 -5.93 -10.77
C GLN A 221 -0.32 -5.76 -11.47
N SER A 222 -0.44 -6.39 -12.65
CA SER A 222 -1.64 -6.31 -13.50
C SER A 222 -2.94 -6.49 -12.71
N GLY A 223 -3.84 -5.51 -12.81
CA GLY A 223 -5.17 -5.50 -12.20
C GLY A 223 -5.24 -5.13 -10.72
N GLN A 224 -4.11 -4.94 -10.02
CA GLN A 224 -4.11 -4.58 -8.60
C GLN A 224 -4.39 -3.10 -8.35
N THR A 225 -5.27 -2.77 -7.41
CA THR A 225 -5.58 -1.38 -7.07
C THR A 225 -4.38 -0.63 -6.49
N SER A 226 -3.93 0.45 -7.15
CA SER A 226 -2.91 1.37 -6.66
C SER A 226 -3.55 2.70 -6.22
N GLY A 227 -3.45 3.03 -4.94
CA GLY A 227 -3.99 4.27 -4.35
C GLY A 227 -4.70 4.01 -3.02
N SER A 228 -5.56 4.94 -2.59
CA SER A 228 -6.34 4.82 -1.37
C SER A 228 -7.80 5.18 -1.58
N ILE A 229 -8.68 4.19 -1.52
CA ILE A 229 -10.13 4.40 -1.61
C ILE A 229 -10.65 4.80 -0.22
N GLY A 230 -11.50 5.84 -0.15
CA GLY A 230 -12.19 6.22 1.09
C GLY A 230 -11.33 6.92 2.15
N LYS A 231 -10.01 7.01 1.97
CA LYS A 231 -9.09 7.74 2.88
C LYS A 231 -8.95 9.23 2.54
N ALA A 232 -9.68 9.70 1.53
CA ALA A 232 -9.66 11.09 1.03
C ALA A 232 -8.27 11.62 0.61
N LYS A 233 -7.32 10.73 0.28
CA LYS A 233 -6.00 11.13 -0.22
C LYS A 233 -5.97 11.14 -1.74
N ARG A 234 -5.31 12.16 -2.30
CA ARG A 234 -5.13 12.33 -3.75
C ARG A 234 -3.90 11.56 -4.25
N LEU A 235 -4.00 10.99 -5.44
CA LEU A 235 -2.82 10.67 -6.24
C LEU A 235 -2.16 11.97 -6.71
N GLU A 236 -0.84 12.03 -6.66
CA GLU A 236 -0.03 13.17 -7.10
C GLU A 236 0.90 12.79 -8.26
N GLY A 237 1.28 11.52 -8.36
CA GLY A 237 2.13 10.99 -9.42
C GLY A 237 1.96 9.50 -9.67
N ILE A 238 2.45 9.02 -10.81
CA ILE A 238 2.40 7.62 -11.21
C ILE A 238 3.67 7.23 -11.98
N GLN A 239 4.10 5.98 -11.80
CA GLN A 239 5.10 5.31 -12.62
C GLN A 239 4.55 3.97 -13.09
N ILE A 240 4.70 3.68 -14.38
CA ILE A 240 4.24 2.45 -15.03
C ILE A 240 5.39 1.90 -15.87
N LYS A 241 5.64 0.60 -15.77
CA LYS A 241 6.65 -0.11 -16.56
C LYS A 241 6.12 -1.47 -17.02
N LEU A 242 6.63 -1.93 -18.16
CA LEU A 242 6.40 -3.29 -18.64
C LEU A 242 7.40 -4.25 -18.00
N ASP A 243 7.07 -5.54 -18.03
CA ASP A 243 8.05 -6.59 -17.78
C ASP A 243 9.21 -6.47 -18.79
N PRO A 244 10.48 -6.62 -18.37
CA PRO A 244 11.63 -6.52 -19.27
C PRO A 244 11.61 -7.49 -20.46
N SER A 245 10.88 -8.61 -20.37
CA SER A 245 10.70 -9.55 -21.48
C SER A 245 9.77 -9.03 -22.60
N ILE A 246 9.07 -7.91 -22.39
CA ILE A 246 8.18 -7.33 -23.39
C ILE A 246 8.90 -6.23 -24.16
N SER A 247 9.25 -6.52 -25.41
CA SER A 247 9.73 -5.52 -26.37
C SER A 247 8.69 -4.43 -26.62
N GLY A 248 9.12 -3.17 -26.69
CA GLY A 248 8.27 -2.01 -26.89
C GLY A 248 8.25 -1.08 -25.67
N SER A 249 7.20 -0.27 -25.53
CA SER A 249 7.09 0.64 -24.39
C SER A 249 5.66 0.84 -23.94
N ILE A 250 5.50 1.21 -22.67
CA ILE A 250 4.27 1.79 -22.14
C ILE A 250 4.45 3.30 -21.98
N GLN A 251 3.52 4.07 -22.54
CA GLN A 251 3.50 5.52 -22.51
C GLN A 251 2.26 6.02 -21.78
N TYR A 252 2.41 7.05 -20.96
CA TYR A 252 1.33 7.59 -20.16
C TYR A 252 1.50 9.08 -19.89
N LYS A 253 0.37 9.77 -19.70
CA LYS A 253 0.34 11.15 -19.25
C LYS A 253 -0.83 11.40 -18.31
N THR A 254 -0.66 12.33 -17.39
CA THR A 254 -1.68 12.70 -16.42
C THR A 254 -2.21 14.11 -16.66
N HIS A 255 -3.47 14.34 -16.29
CA HIS A 255 -4.06 15.68 -16.15
C HIS A 255 -3.89 16.13 -14.71
N ILE A 256 -3.18 17.23 -14.48
CA ILE A 256 -2.83 17.73 -13.15
C ILE A 256 -3.63 19.00 -12.84
N GLN A 257 -4.10 19.13 -11.59
CA GLN A 257 -4.77 20.33 -11.12
C GLN A 257 -4.00 21.60 -11.49
N SER A 258 -4.71 22.55 -12.12
CA SER A 258 -4.18 23.88 -12.53
C SER A 258 -3.05 23.86 -13.57
N ILE A 259 -2.61 22.69 -14.05
CA ILE A 259 -1.57 22.56 -15.09
C ILE A 259 -2.16 21.92 -16.36
N GLY A 260 -3.08 20.98 -16.21
CA GLY A 260 -3.71 20.28 -17.33
C GLY A 260 -2.96 19.02 -17.77
N TRP A 261 -3.20 18.59 -19.00
CA TRP A 261 -2.57 17.40 -19.58
C TRP A 261 -1.08 17.62 -19.80
N GLN A 262 -0.27 16.73 -19.22
CA GLN A 262 1.19 16.77 -19.38
C GLN A 262 1.65 16.11 -20.69
N VAL A 263 2.95 16.22 -20.96
CA VAL A 263 3.62 15.45 -22.01
C VAL A 263 3.62 13.94 -21.70
N TRP A 264 3.71 13.12 -22.75
CA TRP A 264 3.83 11.67 -22.60
C TRP A 264 5.16 11.30 -21.94
N LYS A 265 5.07 10.43 -20.95
CA LYS A 265 6.18 9.79 -20.24
C LYS A 265 6.19 8.31 -20.58
N SER A 266 7.35 7.68 -20.52
CA SER A 266 7.53 6.28 -20.90
C SER A 266 8.17 5.48 -19.79
N ASN A 267 7.91 4.16 -19.75
CA ASN A 267 8.69 3.16 -19.02
C ASN A 267 9.37 3.67 -17.74
N ASN A 268 8.60 3.69 -16.65
CA ASN A 268 9.07 4.06 -15.31
C ASN A 268 9.35 5.54 -15.04
N GLU A 269 9.22 6.43 -16.02
CA GLU A 269 9.32 7.87 -15.78
C GLU A 269 8.15 8.42 -14.95
N LEU A 270 8.39 9.39 -14.08
CA LEU A 270 7.31 10.05 -13.35
C LEU A 270 6.37 10.81 -14.31
N SER A 271 5.07 10.51 -14.23
CA SER A 271 4.00 11.39 -14.73
C SER A 271 3.20 11.91 -13.54
N GLY A 272 3.19 13.24 -13.34
CA GLY A 272 2.61 13.89 -12.17
C GLY A 272 3.59 14.85 -11.48
N THR A 273 3.33 15.13 -10.21
CA THR A 273 4.20 15.92 -9.33
C THR A 273 4.47 15.17 -8.02
N THR A 274 5.58 15.48 -7.37
CA THR A 274 5.87 15.05 -5.99
C THR A 274 6.23 16.30 -5.18
N GLY A 275 5.68 16.44 -3.96
CA GLY A 275 5.99 17.57 -3.07
C GLY A 275 5.33 18.91 -3.43
N GLN A 276 4.54 18.99 -4.51
CA GLN A 276 3.87 20.23 -4.95
C GLN A 276 2.39 20.33 -4.53
N ALA A 277 1.90 19.34 -3.78
CA ALA A 277 0.52 19.24 -3.34
C ALA A 277 -0.55 19.32 -4.46
N LYS A 278 -0.21 18.94 -5.70
CA LYS A 278 -1.16 18.93 -6.83
C LYS A 278 -1.75 17.54 -7.04
N ARG A 279 -3.08 17.46 -7.16
CA ARG A 279 -3.78 16.21 -7.50
C ARG A 279 -3.69 15.88 -8.98
N LEU A 280 -3.63 14.58 -9.28
CA LEU A 280 -4.03 14.06 -10.57
C LEU A 280 -5.57 14.07 -10.67
N GLU A 281 -6.10 14.40 -11.84
CA GLU A 281 -7.54 14.39 -12.12
C GLU A 281 -7.92 13.40 -13.24
N GLY A 282 -6.97 13.09 -14.13
CA GLY A 282 -7.18 12.14 -15.24
C GLY A 282 -5.88 11.55 -15.75
N ILE A 283 -5.98 10.49 -16.54
CA ILE A 283 -4.83 9.75 -17.11
C ILE A 283 -5.16 9.18 -18.49
N GLN A 284 -4.14 9.08 -19.34
CA GLN A 284 -4.14 8.30 -20.59
C GLN A 284 -2.93 7.38 -20.60
N ILE A 285 -3.12 6.14 -21.06
CA ILE A 285 -2.08 5.10 -21.10
C ILE A 285 -2.18 4.36 -22.44
N LYS A 286 -1.07 4.25 -23.17
CA LYS A 286 -0.99 3.51 -24.43
C LYS A 286 0.31 2.70 -24.49
N LEU A 287 0.33 1.71 -25.37
CA LEU A 287 1.53 0.95 -25.70
C LEU A 287 2.13 1.49 -27.01
N SER A 288 3.43 1.28 -27.21
CA SER A 288 4.15 1.57 -28.45
C SER A 288 5.13 0.43 -28.79
N GLY A 289 5.56 0.39 -30.05
CA GLY A 289 6.43 -0.68 -30.56
C GLY A 289 5.73 -2.05 -30.56
N GLU A 290 6.50 -3.11 -30.37
CA GLU A 290 6.01 -4.50 -30.42
C GLU A 290 4.94 -4.80 -29.35
N ALA A 291 5.02 -4.19 -28.16
CA ALA A 291 4.02 -4.31 -27.12
C ALA A 291 2.60 -3.93 -27.63
N ALA A 292 2.50 -2.91 -28.49
CA ALA A 292 1.21 -2.43 -29.01
C ALA A 292 0.56 -3.36 -30.03
N THR A 293 1.34 -4.26 -30.65
CA THR A 293 0.84 -5.25 -31.60
C THR A 293 0.36 -6.51 -30.89
N LYS A 294 0.98 -6.86 -29.76
CA LYS A 294 0.66 -8.06 -28.97
C LYS A 294 -0.40 -7.85 -27.90
N TYR A 295 -0.50 -6.64 -27.35
CA TYR A 295 -1.34 -6.37 -26.19
C TYR A 295 -2.24 -5.13 -26.36
N ASP A 296 -3.31 -5.11 -25.59
CA ASP A 296 -4.05 -3.91 -25.22
C ASP A 296 -3.73 -3.57 -23.75
N VAL A 297 -3.58 -2.28 -23.45
CA VAL A 297 -3.51 -1.78 -22.07
C VAL A 297 -4.89 -1.29 -21.66
N GLN A 298 -5.52 -2.00 -20.72
CA GLN A 298 -6.81 -1.61 -20.14
C GLN A 298 -6.60 -1.00 -18.76
N TYR A 299 -7.32 0.07 -18.45
CA TYR A 299 -7.22 0.76 -17.17
C TYR A 299 -8.53 1.42 -16.77
N ARG A 300 -8.69 1.64 -15.47
CA ARG A 300 -9.76 2.43 -14.89
C ARG A 300 -9.25 3.17 -13.66
N VAL A 301 -9.96 4.23 -13.28
CA VAL A 301 -9.61 5.04 -12.11
C VAL A 301 -10.79 5.16 -11.16
N HIS A 302 -10.46 5.38 -9.88
CA HIS A 302 -11.40 5.79 -8.85
C HIS A 302 -11.26 7.29 -8.65
N SER A 303 -12.29 8.05 -9.00
CA SER A 303 -12.31 9.51 -8.86
C SER A 303 -13.17 9.92 -7.66
N GLN A 304 -12.76 10.96 -6.94
CA GLN A 304 -13.55 11.55 -5.85
C GLN A 304 -14.99 11.84 -6.32
N SER A 305 -15.97 11.50 -5.50
CA SER A 305 -17.42 11.64 -5.77
C SER A 305 -17.98 10.73 -6.87
N TYR A 306 -17.16 10.21 -7.78
CA TYR A 306 -17.61 9.34 -8.87
C TYR A 306 -17.34 7.86 -8.62
N GLY A 307 -16.42 7.53 -7.71
CA GLY A 307 -16.03 6.14 -7.45
C GLY A 307 -15.26 5.55 -8.63
N TRP A 308 -15.30 4.22 -8.75
CA TRP A 308 -14.77 3.52 -9.92
C TRP A 308 -15.55 3.88 -11.19
N GLN A 309 -14.82 4.42 -12.16
CA GLN A 309 -15.32 4.64 -13.51
C GLN A 309 -15.10 3.39 -14.38
N ALA A 310 -15.78 3.32 -15.53
CA ALA A 310 -15.64 2.21 -16.46
C ALA A 310 -14.21 2.06 -16.96
N TRP A 311 -13.88 0.84 -17.39
CA TRP A 311 -12.61 0.55 -18.03
C TRP A 311 -12.50 1.29 -19.37
N THR A 312 -11.28 1.71 -19.69
CA THR A 312 -10.90 2.27 -20.98
C THR A 312 -9.60 1.63 -21.44
N LYS A 313 -9.13 1.93 -22.66
CA LYS A 313 -7.89 1.34 -23.18
C LYS A 313 -7.15 2.22 -24.18
N ASN A 314 -5.87 1.92 -24.38
CA ASN A 314 -5.07 2.34 -25.53
C ASN A 314 -5.15 3.85 -25.85
N GLY A 315 -4.85 4.69 -24.87
CA GLY A 315 -4.72 6.14 -25.01
C GLY A 315 -6.02 6.91 -24.76
N GLN A 316 -7.14 6.22 -24.57
CA GLN A 316 -8.41 6.85 -24.23
C GLN A 316 -8.40 7.44 -22.82
N SER A 317 -9.11 8.54 -22.58
CA SER A 317 -9.07 9.19 -21.26
C SER A 317 -9.74 8.36 -20.17
N ALA A 318 -9.18 8.39 -18.96
CA ALA A 318 -9.81 7.96 -17.72
C ALA A 318 -9.78 9.09 -16.67
N GLY A 319 -10.82 9.21 -15.86
CA GLY A 319 -10.91 10.20 -14.76
C GLY A 319 -11.83 11.38 -15.06
N THR A 320 -11.40 12.58 -14.68
CA THR A 320 -12.15 13.82 -14.86
C THR A 320 -11.30 14.95 -15.40
N GLN A 321 -11.93 15.94 -16.03
CA GLN A 321 -11.30 17.19 -16.42
C GLN A 321 -12.25 18.37 -16.18
N GLY A 322 -11.75 19.43 -15.54
CA GLY A 322 -12.52 20.65 -15.28
C GLY A 322 -13.53 20.55 -14.12
N LEU A 323 -13.57 19.40 -13.42
CA LEU A 323 -14.51 19.13 -12.32
C LEU A 323 -13.87 19.21 -10.93
N ALA A 324 -12.57 19.50 -10.86
CA ALA A 324 -11.80 19.57 -9.62
C ALA A 324 -11.86 18.28 -8.77
N LYS A 325 -12.01 17.11 -9.38
CA LYS A 325 -12.05 15.82 -8.69
C LYS A 325 -10.71 15.12 -8.77
N ARG A 326 -10.14 14.77 -7.60
CA ARG A 326 -8.90 13.99 -7.52
C ARG A 326 -9.11 12.55 -7.93
N LEU A 327 -8.09 11.96 -8.55
CA LEU A 327 -7.92 10.52 -8.56
C LEU A 327 -7.51 10.06 -7.17
N GLU A 328 -8.09 8.94 -6.72
CA GLU A 328 -7.82 8.31 -5.44
C GLU A 328 -7.21 6.91 -5.62
N ALA A 329 -7.53 6.21 -6.71
CA ALA A 329 -6.91 4.94 -7.07
C ALA A 329 -6.95 4.65 -8.58
N ILE A 330 -6.15 3.69 -9.02
CA ILE A 330 -6.06 3.22 -10.41
C ILE A 330 -5.85 1.71 -10.47
N GLU A 331 -6.40 1.08 -11.51
CA GLU A 331 -6.07 -0.29 -11.91
C GLU A 331 -5.62 -0.28 -13.38
N ILE A 332 -4.56 -1.04 -13.67
CA ILE A 332 -3.96 -1.18 -15.00
C ILE A 332 -3.70 -2.65 -15.25
N LYS A 333 -4.09 -3.15 -16.42
CA LYS A 333 -3.77 -4.51 -16.87
C LYS A 333 -3.34 -4.52 -18.33
N LEU A 334 -2.39 -5.38 -18.64
CA LEU A 334 -2.11 -5.80 -20.01
C LEU A 334 -2.93 -7.04 -20.31
N VAL A 335 -3.52 -7.08 -21.50
CA VAL A 335 -4.33 -8.20 -21.99
C VAL A 335 -3.98 -8.45 -23.46
N PRO A 336 -4.23 -9.65 -24.01
CA PRO A 336 -4.00 -9.91 -25.42
C PRO A 336 -4.63 -8.86 -26.33
N LYS A 337 -4.01 -8.60 -27.49
CA LYS A 337 -4.53 -7.64 -28.47
C LYS A 337 -5.98 -7.94 -28.81
N ASN A 338 -6.78 -6.89 -29.00
CA ASN A 338 -8.21 -6.95 -29.35
C ASN A 338 -9.11 -7.50 -28.22
N THR A 339 -8.63 -7.58 -26.98
CA THR A 339 -9.48 -7.95 -25.84
C THR A 339 -10.54 -6.88 -25.59
N ALA A 340 -11.80 -7.30 -25.45
CA ALA A 340 -12.93 -6.43 -25.13
C ALA A 340 -12.79 -5.79 -23.74
N LEU A 341 -13.36 -4.60 -23.56
CA LEU A 341 -13.46 -3.98 -22.24
C LEU A 341 -14.51 -4.71 -21.39
N PRO A 342 -14.30 -4.84 -20.06
CA PRO A 342 -15.36 -5.31 -19.17
C PRO A 342 -16.64 -4.47 -19.32
N ALA A 343 -17.80 -5.13 -19.35
CA ALA A 343 -19.08 -4.47 -19.52
C ALA A 343 -19.50 -3.67 -18.26
N GLY A 344 -20.25 -2.59 -18.48
CA GLY A 344 -20.86 -1.78 -17.43
C GLY A 344 -19.95 -0.70 -16.82
N GLY A 345 -20.56 0.15 -15.97
CA GLY A 345 -19.86 1.21 -15.23
C GLY A 345 -20.24 2.64 -15.66
N LYS A 346 -19.85 3.61 -14.84
CA LYS A 346 -19.97 5.05 -15.15
C LYS A 346 -19.02 5.42 -16.30
N PRO A 347 -19.23 6.51 -17.05
CA PRO A 347 -18.32 6.93 -18.10
C PRO A 347 -16.86 6.92 -17.64
N ALA A 348 -15.97 6.29 -18.42
CA ALA A 348 -14.55 6.18 -18.08
C ALA A 348 -13.89 7.55 -17.87
N PHE A 349 -14.38 8.57 -18.59
CA PHE A 349 -13.95 9.95 -18.49
C PHE A 349 -15.14 10.90 -18.47
N ILE A 350 -15.06 11.94 -17.64
CA ILE A 350 -16.09 12.99 -17.53
C ILE A 350 -15.41 14.35 -17.63
N LYS A 351 -15.88 15.19 -18.54
CA LYS A 351 -15.34 16.53 -18.78
C LYS A 351 -16.44 17.58 -18.58
N LYS A 352 -16.09 18.70 -17.94
CA LYS A 352 -16.94 19.89 -17.85
C LYS A 352 -16.97 20.66 -19.16
#